data_AF-A0A1H5H108-F1
#
_entry.id   AF-A0A1H5H108-F1
#
_cell.length_a   1.000
_cell.length_b   1.000
_cell.length_c   1.000
_cell.angle_alpha   90.00
_cell.angle_beta   90.00
_cell.angle_gamma   90.00
#
_symmetry.space_group_name_H-M   'P 1'
#
loop_
_entity.id
_entity.type
_entity.pdbx_description
1 polymer ?
#
loop_
_entity_poly.entity_id
_entity_poly.type
_entity_poly.pdbx_seq_one_letter_code
_entity_poly.pdbx_strand_id
1 'polypeptide(L)' 'MAHGAPGCSPWDDPRIREEALRWVLLAQFGSDDDANMMWGDCGTLYWLVRPKDLAERRFDRAMFTWRCG' A
#
# COMPACT_ATOMS: atom_id res chain seq x y z
N MET A 1 -21.91 -18.81 4.89
CA MET A 1 -22.33 -17.50 4.35
C MET A 1 -22.72 -16.64 5.53
N ALA A 2 -21.91 -15.64 5.90
CA ALA A 2 -22.24 -14.74 7.00
C ALA A 2 -22.78 -13.43 6.40
N HIS A 3 -24.05 -13.14 6.67
CA HIS A 3 -24.67 -11.87 6.32
C HIS A 3 -24.17 -10.80 7.30
N GLY A 4 -23.25 -9.94 6.85
CA GLY A 4 -22.82 -8.75 7.59
C GLY A 4 -23.88 -7.64 7.49
N ALA A 5 -24.20 -7.02 8.62
CA ALA A 5 -25.15 -5.92 8.71
C ALA A 5 -24.68 -4.69 7.87
N PRO A 6 -25.58 -4.00 7.16
CA PRO A 6 -25.24 -2.78 6.44
C PRO A 6 -25.10 -1.63 7.44
N GLY A 7 -23.90 -1.05 7.57
CA GLY A 7 -23.77 0.22 8.29
C GLY A 7 -22.37 0.65 8.72
N CYS A 8 -21.40 -0.25 8.84
CA CYS A 8 -20.04 0.15 9.20
C CYS A 8 -19.06 -0.72 8.43
N SER A 9 -18.29 -0.10 7.54
CA SER A 9 -17.25 -0.81 6.83
C SER A 9 -16.18 -1.23 7.84
N PRO A 10 -15.56 -2.41 7.72
CA PRO A 10 -14.40 -2.74 8.54
C PRO A 10 -13.26 -1.71 8.39
N TRP A 11 -13.27 -0.91 7.32
CA TRP A 11 -12.37 0.22 7.10
C TRP A 11 -12.66 1.44 7.99
N ASP A 12 -13.85 1.52 8.59
CA ASP A 12 -14.24 2.60 9.52
C ASP A 12 -13.74 2.34 10.94
N ASP A 13 -13.14 1.17 11.21
CA ASP A 13 -12.54 0.85 12.50
C ASP A 13 -11.32 1.77 12.77
N PRO A 14 -11.32 2.58 13.85
CA PRO A 14 -10.21 3.48 14.18
C PRO A 14 -8.85 2.78 14.25
N ARG A 15 -8.82 1.51 14.65
CA ARG A 15 -7.59 0.72 14.75
C ARG A 15 -6.96 0.47 13.38
N ILE A 16 -7.80 0.24 12.36
CA ILE A 16 -7.35 0.06 10.98
C ILE A 16 -6.83 1.39 10.42
N ARG A 17 -7.51 2.50 10.70
CA ARG A 17 -7.06 3.83 10.29
C ARG A 17 -5.73 4.22 10.94
N GLU A 18 -5.59 4.03 12.24
CA GLU A 18 -4.35 4.31 12.97
C GLU A 18 -3.19 3.46 12.47
N GLU A 19 -3.45 2.19 12.16
CA GLU A 19 -2.45 1.29 11.61
C GLU A 19 -2.01 1.72 10.20
N ALA A 20 -2.95 2.13 9.33
CA ALA A 20 -2.63 2.64 8.00
C ALA A 20 -1.72 3.88 8.05
N LEU A 21 -1.94 4.78 9.03
CA LEU A 21 -1.14 6.01 9.20
C LEU A 21 0.30 5.76 9.68
N ARG A 22 0.64 4.55 10.11
CA ARG A 22 2.00 4.20 10.60
C ARG A 22 2.95 3.78 9.48
N TRP A 23 2.50 3.74 8.24
CA TRP A 23 3.32 3.39 7.08
C TRP A 23 3.70 4.65 6.30
N VAL A 24 4.93 4.70 5.78
CA VAL A 24 5.38 5.76 4.87
C VAL A 24 5.71 5.19 3.51
N LEU A 25 5.47 5.97 2.46
CA LEU A 25 5.80 5.60 1.09
C LEU A 25 7.32 5.67 0.89
N LEU A 26 7.93 4.50 0.65
CA LEU A 26 9.35 4.38 0.35
C LEU A 26 9.62 4.66 -1.13
N ALA A 27 8.81 4.07 -2.01
CA ALA A 27 8.93 4.23 -3.45
C ALA A 27 7.59 3.97 -4.14
N GLN A 28 7.40 4.61 -5.28
CA GLN A 28 6.26 4.41 -6.16
C GLN A 28 6.75 4.37 -7.61
N PHE A 29 6.26 3.40 -8.38
CA PHE A 29 6.58 3.26 -9.80
C PHE A 29 5.28 3.12 -10.58
N GLY A 30 4.98 4.12 -11.41
CA GLY A 30 3.88 4.05 -12.37
C GLY A 30 4.27 3.20 -13.58
N SER A 31 3.27 2.85 -14.38
CA SER A 31 3.52 2.46 -15.77
C SER A 31 3.95 3.72 -16.54
N ASP A 32 4.92 3.58 -17.43
CA ASP A 32 5.55 4.67 -18.18
C ASP A 32 6.09 4.11 -19.50
N ASP A 33 5.53 4.59 -20.62
CA ASP A 33 5.88 4.13 -21.96
C ASP A 33 7.30 4.55 -22.36
N ASP A 34 7.76 5.74 -21.97
CA ASP A 34 9.09 6.26 -22.33
C ASP A 34 10.18 5.43 -21.63
N ALA A 35 9.90 4.95 -20.42
CA ALA A 35 10.75 4.05 -19.67
C ALA A 35 10.52 2.56 -19.99
N ASN A 36 9.58 2.25 -20.89
CA ASN A 36 9.15 0.89 -21.22
C ASN A 36 8.78 0.05 -19.97
N MET A 37 8.03 0.65 -19.04
CA MET A 37 7.56 0.03 -17.80
C MET A 37 6.03 -0.14 -17.84
N MET A 38 5.53 -1.37 -17.72
CA MET A 38 4.09 -1.66 -17.74
C MET A 38 3.71 -2.63 -16.61
N TRP A 39 2.72 -2.25 -15.81
CA TRP A 39 2.27 -3.03 -14.65
C TRP A 39 0.78 -3.39 -14.76
N GLY A 40 0.46 -4.52 -15.37
CA GLY A 40 -0.94 -4.89 -15.63
C GLY A 40 -1.60 -3.90 -16.61
N ASP A 41 -2.82 -3.46 -16.31
CA ASP A 41 -3.54 -2.43 -17.07
C ASP A 41 -3.15 -1.03 -16.59
N CYS A 42 -1.97 -0.56 -17.03
CA CYS A 42 -1.43 0.76 -16.69
C CYS A 42 -1.38 1.04 -15.17
N GLY A 43 -1.02 0.03 -14.39
CA GLY A 43 -1.03 0.07 -12.92
C GLY A 43 0.13 0.85 -12.29
N THR A 44 0.18 0.80 -10.96
CA THR A 44 1.21 1.44 -10.13
C THR A 44 1.66 0.50 -9.00
N LEU A 45 2.96 0.44 -8.79
CA LEU A 45 3.61 -0.31 -7.72
C LEU A 45 3.94 0.60 -6.53
N TYR A 46 3.83 0.07 -5.31
CA TYR A 46 4.09 0.80 -4.07
C TYR A 46 4.93 -0.03 -3.12
N TRP A 47 5.96 0.59 -2.56
CA TRP A 47 6.69 0.09 -1.40
C TRP A 47 6.42 0.96 -0.19
N LEU A 48 6.01 0.33 0.90
CA LEU A 48 5.70 0.96 2.17
C LEU A 48 6.66 0.46 3.24
N VAL A 49 7.07 1.32 4.16
CA VAL A 49 7.95 0.94 5.27
C VAL A 49 7.50 1.64 6.56
N ARG A 50 7.85 1.07 7.72
CA ARG A 50 7.66 1.76 8.99
C ARG A 50 8.73 2.85 9.16
N PRO A 51 8.41 4.01 9.76
CA PRO A 51 9.41 5.04 10.04
C PRO A 51 10.64 4.53 10.82
N LYS A 52 10.42 3.63 11.79
CA LYS A 52 11.51 3.03 12.58
C LYS A 52 12.43 2.16 11.70
N ASP A 53 11.86 1.28 10.90
CA ASP A 53 12.63 0.40 10.02
C ASP A 53 13.36 1.22 8.93
N LEU A 54 12.76 2.33 8.46
CA LEU A 54 13.43 3.27 7.55
C LEU A 54 14.64 3.95 8.19
N ALA A 55 14.51 4.44 9.43
CA ALA A 55 15.62 5.04 10.17
C ALA A 55 16.77 4.05 10.41
N GLU A 56 16.44 2.78 10.67
CA GLU A 56 17.40 1.68 10.85
C GLU A 56 17.89 1.07 9.51
N ARG A 57 17.43 1.56 8.35
CA ARG A 57 17.74 1.05 6.99
C ARG A 57 17.40 -0.43 6.77
N ARG A 58 16.33 -0.90 7.42
CA ARG A 58 15.85 -2.29 7.36
C ARG A 58 14.85 -2.50 6.24
N PHE A 59 15.34 -2.39 5.01
CA PHE A 59 14.51 -2.48 3.81
C PHE A 59 13.96 -3.89 3.56
N ASP A 60 14.52 -4.92 4.21
CA ASP A 60 13.97 -6.28 4.25
C ASP A 60 12.56 -6.35 4.86
N ARG A 61 12.14 -5.30 5.59
CA ARG A 61 10.81 -5.18 6.22
C ARG A 61 9.82 -4.31 5.44
N ALA A 62 10.19 -3.87 4.23
CA ALA A 62 9.27 -3.12 3.40
C ALA A 62 8.12 -4.02 2.91
N MET A 63 6.92 -3.45 2.88
CA MET A 63 5.73 -4.08 2.31
C MET A 63 5.54 -3.66 0.86
N PHE A 64 5.19 -4.60 0.01
CA PHE A 64 4.84 -4.36 -1.38
C PHE A 64 3.34 -4.45 -1.58
N THR A 65 2.78 -3.50 -2.33
CA THR A 65 1.42 -3.57 -2.85
C THR A 65 1.35 -2.92 -4.23
N TRP A 66 0.31 -3.21 -4.99
CA TRP A 66 0.12 -2.67 -6.32
C TRP A 66 -1.37 -2.45 -6.60
N ARG A 67 -1.64 -1.54 -7.53
CA ARG A 67 -2.97 -1.26 -8.05
C ARG A 67 -2.94 -1.39 -9.56
N CYS A 68 -3.93 -2.09 -10.11
CA CYS A 68 -4.26 -2.10 -11.52
C CYS A 68 -5.35 -1.05 -11.79
N GLY A 69 -5.37 -0.46 -13.00
CA GLY A 69 -6.50 0.32 -13.50
C GLY A 69 -7.78 -0.50 -13.63
#